data_AF-A0A6F9DDH9-F1
#
_entry.id   AF-A0A6F9DDH9-F1
#
_cell.length_a   1.000
_cell.length_b   1.000
_cell.length_c   1.000
_cell.angle_alpha   90.00
_cell.angle_beta   90.00
_cell.angle_gamma   90.00
#
_symmetry.space_group_name_H-M   'P 1'
#
loop_
_entity.id
_entity.type
_entity.pdbx_description
1 polymer ?
#
loop_
_entity_poly.entity_id
_entity_poly.type
_entity_poly.pdbx_seq_one_letter_code
_entity_poly.pdbx_strand_id
1 'polypeptide(L)'
;MLSSRIISAVSRGSWIRSSSLRGSGSFSTNANNNKDTESAEVKDNESSPETKLQEDVQKLNTTIEELTSKYKLSLAENENVRKRLRKEIADAKLYGIQSFCKDLLDVADVLQMAIKSIPKDKAEAEADKLWKGFFQGVCLTDKELHTVFERHGLVILNPEKGEKFDPYDHEALFETPIEGIEPGSIAHIQRVGYKLKGRTIRPAQVGVTPK
;
A
#
# COMPACT_ATOMS: atom_id res chain seq x y z
N MET A 1 -53.04 16.64 -17.75
CA MET A 1 -54.35 16.31 -17.16
C MET A 1 -54.19 15.04 -16.35
N LEU A 2 -54.55 15.10 -15.05
CA LEU A 2 -54.65 14.01 -14.04
C LEU A 2 -53.31 13.38 -13.60
N SER A 3 -53.00 13.11 -12.34
CA SER A 3 -53.60 13.30 -11.01
C SER A 3 -52.50 12.89 -10.01
N SER A 4 -51.96 13.75 -9.14
CA SER A 4 -52.34 13.96 -7.72
C SER A 4 -52.23 12.74 -6.79
N ARG A 5 -51.59 12.97 -5.62
CA ARG A 5 -51.69 12.27 -4.29
C ARG A 5 -50.74 11.06 -4.08
N ILE A 6 -50.11 10.78 -2.92
CA ILE A 6 -50.23 11.24 -1.52
C ILE A 6 -48.96 10.84 -0.68
N ILE A 7 -48.52 11.77 0.16
CA ILE A 7 -47.94 11.74 1.54
C ILE A 7 -47.74 10.37 2.25
N SER A 8 -46.55 10.14 2.82
CA SER A 8 -46.33 9.41 4.11
C SER A 8 -45.01 9.89 4.76
N ALA A 9 -45.05 10.64 5.86
CA ALA A 9 -45.27 10.23 7.26
C ALA A 9 -43.93 10.09 8.03
N VAL A 10 -43.54 11.19 8.67
CA VAL A 10 -42.57 11.28 9.77
C VAL A 10 -43.10 10.45 10.94
N SER A 11 -42.28 9.52 11.46
CA SER A 11 -42.59 8.81 12.71
C SER A 11 -41.55 9.15 13.79
N ARG A 12 -42.03 9.84 14.83
CA ARG A 12 -41.37 10.02 16.12
C ARG A 12 -41.61 8.76 16.95
N GLY A 13 -40.59 8.31 17.69
CA GLY A 13 -40.73 7.20 18.63
C GLY A 13 -39.66 7.22 19.71
N SER A 14 -39.92 8.00 20.75
CA SER A 14 -39.22 7.97 22.05
C SER A 14 -39.49 6.65 22.76
N TRP A 15 -38.46 5.90 23.15
CA TRP A 15 -38.56 4.86 24.18
C TRP A 15 -37.48 5.01 25.24
N ILE A 16 -37.92 4.79 26.46
CA ILE A 16 -37.35 5.08 27.79
C ILE A 16 -36.62 3.83 28.34
N ARG A 17 -35.56 4.06 29.14
CA ARG A 17 -34.96 3.29 30.29
C ARG A 17 -35.15 1.76 30.34
N SER A 18 -34.26 0.89 30.83
CA SER A 18 -33.05 0.95 31.68
C SER A 18 -32.60 -0.50 31.90
N SER A 19 -31.32 -0.77 32.17
CA SER A 19 -30.90 -1.64 33.30
C SER A 19 -29.38 -1.86 33.30
N SER A 20 -28.87 -2.04 34.50
CA SER A 20 -27.49 -2.05 34.98
C SER A 20 -26.63 -3.21 34.51
N LEU A 21 -25.31 -3.00 34.41
CA LEU A 21 -24.30 -3.94 34.90
C LEU A 21 -23.00 -3.23 35.31
N ARG A 22 -22.41 -3.76 36.38
CA ARG A 22 -21.32 -3.23 37.22
C ARG A 22 -19.92 -3.48 36.63
N GLY A 23 -18.95 -2.70 37.12
CA GLY A 23 -17.52 -3.01 37.10
C GLY A 23 -16.70 -1.71 37.08
N SER A 24 -16.47 -1.03 38.22
CA SER A 24 -15.37 -1.19 39.19
C SER A 24 -13.98 -0.79 38.68
N GLY A 25 -13.38 0.23 39.30
CA GLY A 25 -11.99 0.68 39.16
C GLY A 25 -11.88 2.21 39.08
N SER A 26 -12.08 2.94 40.18
CA SER A 26 -11.05 3.47 41.11
C SER A 26 -9.98 4.38 40.46
N PHE A 27 -10.00 5.68 40.76
CA PHE A 27 -9.01 6.29 41.67
C PHE A 27 -9.25 7.81 41.91
N SER A 28 -9.32 8.13 43.21
CA SER A 28 -8.86 9.34 43.92
C SER A 28 -9.39 10.74 43.55
N THR A 29 -10.38 11.18 44.33
CA THR A 29 -10.66 12.58 44.67
C THR A 29 -9.59 13.16 45.60
N ASN A 30 -9.12 14.39 45.32
CA ASN A 30 -8.64 15.30 46.36
C ASN A 30 -9.47 16.58 46.26
N ALA A 31 -10.40 16.75 47.19
CA ALA A 31 -11.21 17.95 47.35
C ALA A 31 -10.70 18.67 48.59
N ASN A 32 -10.20 19.89 48.42
CA ASN A 32 -10.03 20.82 49.53
C ASN A 32 -10.82 22.10 49.22
N ASN A 33 -11.84 22.33 50.03
CA ASN A 33 -12.65 23.54 50.04
C ASN A 33 -11.85 24.68 50.66
N ASN A 34 -11.98 25.89 50.09
CA ASN A 34 -12.11 27.07 50.93
C ASN A 34 -13.03 28.09 50.24
N LYS A 35 -14.09 28.44 50.96
CA LYS A 35 -14.95 29.59 50.69
C LYS A 35 -14.17 30.85 51.08
N ASP A 36 -14.37 31.93 50.34
CA ASP A 36 -14.91 33.17 50.89
C ASP A 36 -15.34 34.12 49.77
N THR A 37 -16.40 34.85 50.10
CA THR A 37 -17.32 35.62 49.27
C THR A 37 -16.89 37.08 49.07
N GLU A 38 -17.48 37.69 48.03
CA GLU A 38 -17.73 39.13 47.84
C GLU A 38 -16.54 40.05 47.50
N SER A 39 -16.54 40.56 46.27
CA SER A 39 -16.90 41.96 46.01
C SER A 39 -17.07 42.21 44.51
N ALA A 40 -18.23 42.75 44.16
CA ALA A 40 -18.49 43.36 42.87
C ALA A 40 -17.69 44.66 42.76
N GLU A 41 -16.80 44.75 41.77
CA GLU A 41 -16.38 46.02 41.20
C GLU A 41 -16.59 45.96 39.69
N VAL A 42 -17.80 46.35 39.28
CA VAL A 42 -18.06 46.87 37.95
C VAL A 42 -17.31 48.19 37.86
N LYS A 43 -16.12 48.17 37.29
CA LYS A 43 -15.51 49.40 36.76
C LYS A 43 -16.20 49.70 35.44
N ASP A 44 -17.26 50.50 35.54
CA ASP A 44 -17.76 51.31 34.44
C ASP A 44 -16.61 52.18 33.93
N ASN A 45 -15.90 51.65 32.96
CA ASN A 45 -15.11 52.46 32.05
C ASN A 45 -16.13 53.05 31.09
N GLU A 46 -16.37 54.36 31.17
CA GLU A 46 -17.03 55.12 30.11
C GLU A 46 -16.16 55.07 28.86
N SER A 47 -16.19 53.92 28.19
CA SER A 47 -15.76 53.78 26.81
C SER A 47 -16.85 54.43 25.97
N SER A 48 -16.52 55.61 25.43
CA SER A 48 -17.28 56.29 24.37
C SER A 48 -17.82 55.23 23.38
N PRO A 49 -19.05 55.35 22.84
CA PRO A 49 -19.57 54.41 21.84
C PRO A 49 -18.57 54.15 20.71
N GLU A 50 -17.71 55.11 20.40
CA GLU A 50 -16.61 55.03 19.44
C GLU A 50 -15.53 54.00 19.84
N THR A 51 -15.17 53.89 21.12
CA THR A 51 -14.18 52.92 21.62
C THR A 51 -14.70 51.48 21.64
N LYS A 52 -15.98 51.24 21.96
CA LYS A 52 -16.60 49.90 21.84
C LYS A 52 -16.68 49.45 20.37
N LEU A 53 -17.04 50.36 19.48
CA LEU A 53 -17.03 50.11 18.03
C LEU A 53 -15.62 49.80 17.51
N GLN A 54 -14.59 50.49 18.00
CA GLN A 54 -13.19 50.21 17.65
C GLN A 54 -12.72 48.83 18.12
N GLU A 55 -13.08 48.43 19.35
CA GLU A 55 -12.79 47.08 19.86
C GLU A 55 -13.47 45.99 19.02
N ASP A 56 -14.71 46.21 18.60
CA ASP A 56 -15.45 45.25 17.79
C ASP A 56 -14.88 45.16 16.36
N VAL A 57 -14.45 46.29 15.78
CA VAL A 57 -13.73 46.30 14.49
C VAL A 57 -12.41 45.54 14.60
N GLN A 58 -11.67 45.68 15.71
CA GLN A 58 -10.43 44.94 15.94
C GLN A 58 -10.70 43.43 16.07
N LYS A 59 -11.70 43.01 16.85
CA LYS A 59 -12.10 41.59 16.97
C LYS A 59 -12.55 41.01 15.62
N LEU A 60 -13.27 41.79 14.82
CA LEU A 60 -13.68 41.38 13.47
C LEU A 60 -12.46 41.24 12.54
N ASN A 61 -11.49 42.14 12.61
CA ASN A 61 -10.27 42.03 11.82
C ASN A 61 -9.41 40.82 12.22
N THR A 62 -9.24 40.56 13.52
CA THR A 62 -8.47 39.38 13.98
C THR A 62 -9.17 38.08 13.59
N THR A 63 -10.50 38.01 13.71
CA THR A 63 -11.25 36.83 13.26
C THR A 63 -11.17 36.64 11.75
N ILE A 64 -11.18 37.72 10.95
CA ILE A 64 -10.94 37.65 9.50
C ILE A 64 -9.53 37.13 9.20
N GLU A 65 -8.50 37.60 9.90
CA GLU A 65 -7.12 37.13 9.73
C GLU A 65 -6.97 35.64 10.12
N GLU A 66 -7.61 35.22 11.22
CA GLU A 66 -7.65 33.82 11.63
C GLU A 66 -8.40 32.93 10.62
N LEU A 67 -9.55 33.39 10.11
CA LEU A 67 -10.32 32.63 9.13
C LEU A 67 -9.60 32.55 7.79
N THR A 68 -8.98 33.65 7.34
CA THR A 68 -8.22 33.67 6.07
C THR A 68 -6.96 32.82 6.16
N SER A 69 -6.26 32.80 7.31
CA SER A 69 -5.12 31.91 7.53
C SER A 69 -5.54 30.44 7.56
N LYS A 70 -6.60 30.08 8.30
CA LYS A 70 -7.18 28.73 8.30
C LYS A 70 -7.63 28.30 6.89
N TYR A 71 -8.25 29.20 6.15
CA TYR A 71 -8.70 28.93 4.78
C TYR A 71 -7.52 28.67 3.84
N LYS A 72 -6.48 29.51 3.87
CA LYS A 72 -5.26 29.33 3.08
C LYS A 72 -4.57 28.01 3.41
N LEU A 73 -4.48 27.67 4.70
CA LEU A 73 -3.92 26.38 5.14
C LEU A 73 -4.75 25.22 4.60
N SER A 74 -6.08 25.26 4.75
CA SER A 74 -6.98 24.22 4.24
C SER A 74 -6.85 24.05 2.72
N LEU A 75 -6.71 25.15 1.95
CA LEU A 75 -6.47 25.07 0.52
C LEU A 75 -5.13 24.37 0.20
N ALA A 76 -4.07 24.71 0.93
CA ALA A 76 -2.76 24.08 0.76
C ALA A 76 -2.79 22.58 1.10
N GLU A 77 -3.45 22.20 2.20
CA GLU A 77 -3.66 20.80 2.58
C GLU A 77 -4.44 20.02 1.52
N ASN A 78 -5.53 20.59 1.02
CA ASN A 78 -6.32 20.00 -0.05
C ASN A 78 -5.48 19.77 -1.32
N GLU A 79 -4.61 20.71 -1.67
CA GLU A 79 -3.74 20.55 -2.83
C GLU A 79 -2.67 19.48 -2.62
N ASN A 80 -2.09 19.39 -1.41
CA ASN A 80 -1.16 18.32 -1.05
C ASN A 80 -1.83 16.94 -1.11
N VAL A 81 -3.05 16.82 -0.58
CA VAL A 81 -3.86 15.58 -0.67
C VAL A 81 -4.14 15.24 -2.13
N ARG A 82 -4.56 16.20 -2.96
CA ARG A 82 -4.78 15.96 -4.40
C ARG A 82 -3.51 15.47 -5.10
N LYS A 83 -2.36 16.07 -4.83
CA LYS A 83 -1.06 15.65 -5.39
C LYS A 83 -0.70 14.22 -4.96
N ARG A 84 -0.92 13.88 -3.69
CA ARG A 84 -0.69 12.55 -3.15
C ARG A 84 -1.62 11.51 -3.79
N LEU A 85 -2.92 11.77 -3.83
CA LEU A 85 -3.90 10.84 -4.42
C LEU A 85 -3.63 10.59 -5.90
N ARG A 86 -3.19 11.60 -6.66
CA ARG A 86 -2.79 11.39 -8.07
C ARG A 86 -1.65 10.40 -8.22
N LYS A 87 -0.65 10.45 -7.34
CA LYS A 87 0.46 9.48 -7.31
C LYS A 87 -0.04 8.10 -6.93
N GLU A 88 -0.80 7.98 -5.85
CA GLU A 88 -1.37 6.70 -5.40
C GLU A 88 -2.27 6.05 -6.47
N ILE A 89 -3.07 6.84 -7.20
CA ILE A 89 -3.88 6.34 -8.32
C ILE A 89 -3.00 5.88 -9.48
N ALA A 90 -1.94 6.62 -9.80
CA ALA A 90 -1.00 6.22 -10.85
C ALA A 90 -0.30 4.90 -10.47
N ASP A 91 0.18 4.78 -9.24
CA ASP A 91 0.83 3.57 -8.73
C ASP A 91 -0.15 2.39 -8.68
N ALA A 92 -1.38 2.60 -8.21
CA ALA A 92 -2.41 1.57 -8.19
C ALA A 92 -2.75 1.06 -9.60
N LYS A 93 -2.76 1.93 -10.61
CA LYS A 93 -2.95 1.51 -12.01
C LYS A 93 -1.75 0.73 -12.55
N LEU A 94 -0.53 1.14 -12.19
CA LEU A 94 0.68 0.49 -12.69
C LEU A 94 0.90 -0.89 -12.06
N TYR A 95 0.62 -1.02 -10.76
CA TYR A 95 0.93 -2.20 -9.94
C TYR A 95 -0.30 -2.98 -9.46
N GLY A 96 -1.51 -2.60 -9.87
CA GLY A 96 -2.74 -3.32 -9.49
C GLY A 96 -2.78 -4.79 -9.93
N ILE A 97 -2.02 -5.14 -10.98
CA ILE A 97 -1.91 -6.51 -11.52
C ILE A 97 -0.86 -7.34 -10.74
N GLN A 98 -0.13 -6.72 -9.80
CA GLN A 98 1.01 -7.37 -9.11
C GLN A 98 0.64 -8.68 -8.41
N SER A 99 -0.48 -8.75 -7.71
CA SER A 99 -0.92 -9.98 -7.03
C SER A 99 -1.21 -11.10 -8.02
N PHE A 100 -1.97 -10.79 -9.08
CA PHE A 100 -2.26 -11.73 -10.15
C PHE A 100 -0.98 -12.24 -10.84
N CYS A 101 -0.04 -11.33 -11.13
CA CYS A 101 1.26 -11.71 -11.68
C CYS A 101 2.01 -12.67 -10.76
N LYS A 102 2.03 -12.40 -9.44
CA LYS A 102 2.72 -13.22 -8.45
C LYS A 102 2.18 -14.65 -8.43
N ASP A 103 0.87 -14.82 -8.43
CA ASP A 103 0.23 -16.14 -8.44
C ASP A 103 0.55 -16.90 -9.75
N LEU A 104 0.64 -16.18 -10.87
CA LEU A 104 0.97 -16.76 -12.17
C LEU A 104 2.45 -17.18 -12.29
N LEU A 105 3.35 -16.60 -11.49
CA LEU A 105 4.76 -17.04 -11.44
C LEU A 105 4.91 -18.46 -10.89
N ASP A 106 4.05 -18.86 -9.95
CA ASP A 106 4.08 -20.23 -9.41
C ASP A 106 3.68 -21.24 -10.49
N VAL A 107 2.74 -20.88 -11.37
CA VAL A 107 2.36 -21.70 -12.53
C VAL A 107 3.53 -21.81 -13.52
N ALA A 108 4.22 -20.70 -13.80
CA ALA A 108 5.40 -20.69 -14.66
C ALA A 108 6.52 -21.62 -14.11
N ASP A 109 6.76 -21.57 -12.79
CA ASP A 109 7.75 -22.43 -12.15
C ASP A 109 7.39 -23.92 -12.26
N VAL A 110 6.11 -24.28 -12.10
CA VAL A 110 5.63 -25.66 -12.26
C VAL A 110 5.81 -26.14 -13.70
N LEU A 111 5.53 -25.29 -14.70
CA LEU A 111 5.79 -25.60 -16.11
C LEU A 111 7.28 -25.84 -16.36
N GLN A 112 8.15 -24.98 -15.84
CA GLN A 112 9.61 -25.17 -15.95
C GLN A 112 10.08 -26.45 -15.25
N MET A 113 9.51 -26.79 -14.09
CA MET A 113 9.80 -28.03 -13.39
C MET A 113 9.36 -29.25 -14.23
N ALA A 114 8.19 -29.18 -14.88
CA ALA A 114 7.71 -30.22 -15.77
C ALA A 114 8.61 -30.40 -17.01
N ILE A 115 9.15 -29.30 -17.56
CA ILE A 115 10.12 -29.36 -18.67
C ILE A 115 11.43 -29.99 -18.20
N LYS A 116 11.93 -29.62 -17.01
CA LYS A 116 13.21 -30.12 -16.46
C LYS A 116 13.16 -31.59 -15.99
N SER A 117 11.99 -32.10 -15.61
CA SER A 117 11.84 -33.47 -15.10
C SER A 117 11.94 -34.54 -16.19
N ILE A 118 11.89 -34.14 -17.46
CA ILE A 118 11.99 -35.04 -18.60
C ILE A 118 13.47 -35.32 -18.88
N PRO A 119 13.93 -36.59 -18.77
CA PRO A 119 15.32 -36.95 -19.06
C PRO A 119 15.67 -36.63 -20.51
N LYS A 120 16.83 -35.99 -20.74
CA LYS A 120 17.30 -35.62 -22.09
C LYS A 120 17.38 -36.84 -23.02
N ASP A 121 17.72 -38.00 -22.48
CA ASP A 121 17.79 -39.28 -23.20
C ASP A 121 16.43 -39.69 -23.82
N LYS A 122 15.30 -39.30 -23.20
CA LYS A 122 13.95 -39.55 -23.71
C LYS A 122 13.41 -38.42 -24.60
N ALA A 123 13.99 -37.24 -24.52
CA ALA A 123 13.67 -36.12 -25.41
C ALA A 123 14.25 -36.33 -26.83
N GLU A 124 15.42 -37.00 -26.91
CA GLU A 124 16.10 -37.28 -28.17
C GLU A 124 15.71 -38.63 -28.80
N ALA A 125 15.38 -39.63 -27.97
CA ALA A 125 14.93 -40.94 -28.45
C ALA A 125 13.75 -40.80 -29.43
N GLU A 126 13.90 -41.33 -30.64
CA GLU A 126 12.86 -41.40 -31.70
C GLU A 126 11.60 -42.19 -31.29
N ALA A 127 11.57 -42.73 -30.08
CA ALA A 127 10.65 -43.76 -29.65
C ALA A 127 9.17 -43.38 -29.78
N ASP A 128 8.80 -42.09 -29.77
CA ASP A 128 7.40 -41.69 -29.93
C ASP A 128 7.26 -40.24 -30.41
N LYS A 129 6.89 -40.09 -31.69
CA LYS A 129 6.56 -38.79 -32.31
C LYS A 129 5.51 -37.98 -31.52
N LEU A 130 4.61 -38.69 -30.82
CA LEU A 130 3.60 -38.09 -29.94
C LEU A 130 4.23 -37.42 -28.70
N TRP A 131 5.20 -38.07 -28.04
CA TRP A 131 5.89 -37.50 -26.89
C TRP A 131 6.73 -36.27 -27.25
N LYS A 132 7.43 -36.32 -28.39
CA LYS A 132 8.17 -35.14 -28.92
C LYS A 132 7.22 -33.97 -29.22
N GLY A 133 6.08 -34.23 -29.87
CA GLY A 133 5.06 -33.21 -30.16
C GLY A 133 4.47 -32.60 -28.88
N PHE A 134 4.20 -33.41 -27.86
CA PHE A 134 3.72 -32.93 -26.57
C PHE A 134 4.76 -32.04 -25.87
N PHE A 135 6.02 -32.48 -25.77
CA PHE A 135 7.09 -31.70 -25.17
C PHE A 135 7.32 -30.36 -25.88
N GLN A 136 7.29 -30.37 -27.21
CA GLN A 136 7.38 -29.15 -28.01
C GLN A 136 6.20 -28.22 -27.74
N GLY A 137 4.98 -28.76 -27.64
CA GLY A 137 3.79 -28.00 -27.25
C GLY A 137 3.95 -27.31 -25.90
N VAL A 138 4.43 -28.03 -24.88
CA VAL A 138 4.68 -27.46 -23.54
C VAL A 138 5.76 -26.36 -23.59
N CYS A 139 6.87 -26.59 -24.30
CA CYS A 139 7.90 -25.56 -24.51
C CYS A 139 7.36 -24.31 -25.23
N LEU A 140 6.45 -24.47 -26.19
CA LEU A 140 5.82 -23.34 -26.87
C LEU A 140 4.89 -22.57 -25.94
N THR A 141 4.13 -23.26 -25.08
CA THR A 141 3.27 -22.59 -24.08
C THR A 141 4.08 -21.81 -23.05
N ASP A 142 5.22 -22.35 -22.59
CA ASP A 142 6.14 -21.65 -21.68
C ASP A 142 6.70 -20.37 -22.32
N LYS A 143 7.12 -20.46 -23.60
CA LYS A 143 7.56 -19.29 -24.36
C LYS A 143 6.45 -18.25 -24.50
N GLU A 144 5.24 -18.64 -24.87
CA GLU A 144 4.14 -17.69 -25.03
C GLU A 144 3.72 -17.06 -23.69
N LEU A 145 3.82 -17.80 -22.58
CA LEU A 145 3.64 -17.24 -21.25
C LEU A 145 4.66 -16.13 -20.96
N HIS A 146 5.93 -16.35 -21.30
CA HIS A 146 6.98 -15.34 -21.18
C HIS A 146 6.75 -14.13 -22.10
N THR A 147 6.27 -14.33 -23.34
CA THR A 147 5.94 -13.18 -24.21
C THR A 147 4.79 -12.35 -23.64
N VAL A 148 3.81 -12.98 -23.00
CA VAL A 148 2.71 -12.27 -22.31
C VAL A 148 3.22 -11.50 -21.10
N PHE A 149 4.14 -12.07 -20.32
CA PHE A 149 4.80 -11.38 -19.21
C PHE A 149 5.48 -10.08 -19.69
N GLU A 150 6.30 -10.16 -20.73
CA GLU A 150 6.99 -9.00 -21.29
C GLU A 150 6.02 -7.91 -21.76
N ARG A 151 4.92 -8.28 -22.43
CA ARG A 151 3.87 -7.34 -22.88
C ARG A 151 3.25 -6.55 -21.71
N HIS A 152 3.13 -7.17 -20.53
CA HIS A 152 2.60 -6.52 -19.34
C HIS A 152 3.67 -5.84 -18.47
N GLY A 153 4.94 -5.84 -18.91
CA GLY A 153 6.06 -5.21 -18.23
C GLY A 153 6.66 -6.05 -17.10
N LEU A 154 6.43 -7.36 -17.12
CA LEU A 154 7.17 -8.31 -16.30
C LEU A 154 8.47 -8.68 -17.01
N VAL A 155 9.58 -8.43 -16.35
CA VAL A 155 10.93 -8.74 -16.82
C VAL A 155 11.53 -9.82 -15.92
N ILE A 156 12.11 -10.83 -16.55
CA ILE A 156 12.79 -11.93 -15.87
C ILE A 156 14.11 -11.42 -15.28
N LEU A 157 14.35 -11.70 -14.00
CA LEU A 157 15.64 -11.51 -13.35
C LEU A 157 16.37 -12.85 -13.30
N ASN A 158 17.27 -13.05 -14.26
CA ASN A 158 18.10 -14.24 -14.34
C ASN A 158 19.57 -13.83 -14.38
N PRO A 159 20.17 -13.51 -13.21
CA PRO A 159 21.55 -13.01 -13.17
C PRO A 159 22.53 -14.12 -13.55
N GLU A 160 23.56 -13.81 -14.33
CA GLU A 160 24.55 -14.81 -14.73
C GLU A 160 25.43 -15.26 -13.55
N LYS A 161 26.01 -16.45 -13.67
CA LYS A 161 27.00 -16.93 -12.69
C LYS A 161 28.20 -15.99 -12.71
N GLY A 162 28.60 -15.51 -11.54
CA GLY A 162 29.68 -14.54 -11.38
C GLY A 162 29.23 -13.09 -11.32
N GLU A 163 27.95 -12.78 -11.56
CA GLU A 163 27.43 -11.44 -11.34
C GLU A 163 27.43 -11.06 -9.86
N LYS A 164 27.56 -9.75 -9.61
CA LYS A 164 27.54 -9.20 -8.27
C LYS A 164 26.18 -9.37 -7.62
N PHE A 165 26.17 -9.84 -6.38
CA PHE A 165 24.94 -9.96 -5.60
C PHE A 165 24.36 -8.57 -5.24
N ASP A 166 23.08 -8.35 -5.54
CA ASP A 166 22.30 -7.17 -5.13
C ASP A 166 21.17 -7.59 -4.17
N PRO A 167 21.19 -7.14 -2.89
CA PRO A 167 20.13 -7.44 -1.93
C PRO A 167 18.73 -6.97 -2.33
N TYR A 168 18.58 -6.01 -3.25
CA TYR A 168 17.27 -5.54 -3.70
C TYR A 168 16.59 -6.51 -4.68
N ASP A 169 17.39 -7.25 -5.45
CA ASP A 169 16.92 -8.09 -6.54
C ASP A 169 17.12 -9.59 -6.29
N HIS A 170 18.03 -9.93 -5.39
CA HIS A 170 18.48 -11.29 -5.14
C HIS A 170 18.28 -11.69 -3.67
N GLU A 171 17.86 -12.93 -3.46
CA GLU A 171 17.73 -13.58 -2.16
C GLU A 171 18.78 -14.69 -2.07
N ALA A 172 19.78 -14.52 -1.19
CA ALA A 172 20.81 -15.51 -0.97
C ALA A 172 20.29 -16.62 -0.04
N LEU A 173 20.17 -17.86 -0.55
CA LEU A 173 19.67 -19.00 0.24
C LEU A 173 20.79 -19.79 0.92
N PHE A 174 21.95 -19.88 0.29
CA PHE A 174 23.10 -20.64 0.79
C PHE A 174 24.40 -20.13 0.20
N GLU A 175 25.51 -20.46 0.86
CA GLU A 175 26.85 -20.16 0.37
C GLU A 175 27.45 -21.42 -0.26
N THR A 176 28.10 -21.29 -1.42
CA THR A 176 28.80 -22.41 -2.06
C THR A 176 30.13 -21.94 -2.62
N PRO A 177 31.25 -22.56 -2.21
CA PRO A 177 32.55 -22.25 -2.79
C PRO A 177 32.60 -22.76 -4.24
N ILE A 178 32.82 -21.85 -5.19
CA ILE A 178 33.09 -22.18 -6.59
C ILE A 178 34.42 -21.55 -6.96
N GLU A 179 35.34 -22.36 -7.48
CA GLU A 179 36.64 -21.89 -7.96
C GLU A 179 36.44 -21.01 -9.20
N GLY A 180 37.06 -19.82 -9.21
CA GLY A 180 37.05 -18.90 -10.35
C GLY A 180 35.95 -17.81 -10.35
N ILE A 181 35.14 -17.72 -9.30
CA ILE A 181 34.14 -16.64 -9.12
C ILE A 181 34.57 -15.75 -7.95
N GLU A 182 34.41 -14.42 -8.10
CA GLU A 182 34.73 -13.46 -7.04
C GLU A 182 33.92 -13.71 -5.75
N PRO A 183 34.48 -13.44 -4.56
CA PRO A 183 33.77 -13.57 -3.29
C PRO A 183 32.58 -12.59 -3.20
N GLY A 184 31.44 -13.08 -2.74
CA GLY A 184 30.19 -12.30 -2.68
C GLY A 184 29.45 -12.16 -4.02
N SER A 185 29.77 -12.99 -5.01
CA SER A 185 29.10 -13.06 -6.30
C SER A 185 28.17 -14.27 -6.41
N ILE A 186 27.29 -14.28 -7.41
CA ILE A 186 26.30 -15.34 -7.61
C ILE A 186 26.96 -16.62 -8.12
N ALA A 187 26.82 -17.71 -7.37
CA ALA A 187 27.36 -19.02 -7.67
C ALA A 187 26.36 -19.90 -8.46
N HIS A 188 25.11 -19.93 -8.01
CA HIS A 188 24.04 -20.74 -8.60
C HIS A 188 22.68 -20.04 -8.51
N ILE A 189 21.80 -20.30 -9.47
CA ILE A 189 20.42 -19.78 -9.47
C ILE A 189 19.49 -20.95 -9.20
N GLN A 190 18.84 -20.94 -8.04
CA GLN A 190 17.86 -21.96 -7.67
C GLN A 190 16.50 -21.68 -8.30
N ARG A 191 16.07 -20.41 -8.26
CA ARG A 191 14.79 -19.95 -8.80
C ARG A 191 14.95 -18.55 -9.38
N VAL A 192 14.39 -18.35 -10.56
CA VAL A 192 14.48 -17.08 -11.31
C VAL A 192 13.59 -16.02 -10.67
N GLY A 193 14.05 -14.77 -10.61
CA GLY A 193 13.31 -13.63 -10.09
C GLY A 193 12.50 -12.90 -11.17
N TYR A 194 11.66 -11.95 -10.76
CA TYR A 194 10.84 -11.15 -11.67
C TYR A 194 10.68 -9.70 -11.17
N LYS A 195 10.73 -8.74 -12.10
CA LYS A 195 10.39 -7.33 -11.88
C LYS A 195 9.16 -6.94 -12.67
N LEU A 196 8.24 -6.22 -12.05
CA LEU A 196 7.13 -5.55 -12.71
C LEU A 196 7.46 -4.06 -12.85
N LYS A 197 7.66 -3.58 -14.07
CA LYS A 197 7.89 -2.15 -14.39
C LYS A 197 8.95 -1.48 -13.49
N GLY A 198 10.04 -2.20 -13.19
CA GLY A 198 11.14 -1.72 -12.36
C GLY A 198 11.03 -2.06 -10.86
N ARG A 199 9.88 -2.55 -10.38
CA ARG A 199 9.71 -3.01 -8.99
C ARG A 199 9.86 -4.53 -8.90
N THR A 200 10.74 -5.01 -8.03
CA THR A 200 10.91 -6.45 -7.76
C THR A 200 9.67 -7.02 -7.08
N ILE A 201 9.04 -8.00 -7.73
CA ILE A 201 7.86 -8.69 -7.20
C ILE A 201 8.23 -10.03 -6.57
N ARG A 202 9.30 -10.65 -7.09
CA ARG A 202 9.89 -11.88 -6.59
C ARG A 202 11.41 -11.79 -6.80
N PRO A 203 12.23 -11.82 -5.74
CA PRO A 203 13.68 -11.83 -5.90
C PRO A 203 14.14 -13.15 -6.53
N ALA A 204 15.29 -13.12 -7.22
CA ALA A 204 15.92 -14.34 -7.69
C ALA A 204 16.57 -15.06 -6.51
N GLN A 205 16.26 -16.34 -6.34
CA GLN A 205 16.85 -17.14 -5.27
C GLN A 205 18.17 -17.72 -5.76
N VAL A 206 19.26 -17.30 -5.12
CA VAL A 206 20.62 -17.58 -5.56
C VAL A 206 21.46 -18.18 -4.43
N GLY A 207 22.42 -19.01 -4.79
CA GLY A 207 23.56 -19.34 -3.94
C GLY A 207 24.68 -18.34 -4.21
N VAL A 208 25.33 -17.83 -3.17
CA VAL A 208 26.45 -16.87 -3.29
C VAL A 208 27.77 -17.52 -2.93
N THR A 209 28.88 -16.99 -3.41
CA THR A 209 30.20 -17.40 -2.94
C THR A 209 30.45 -16.81 -1.55
N PRO A 210 31.02 -17.60 -0.61
CA PRO A 210 31.44 -17.07 0.68
C PRO A 210 32.45 -15.93 0.47
N LYS A 211 32.42 -14.96 1.39
CA LYS A 211 33.35 -13.82 1.36
C LYS A 211 34.78 -14.21 1.73
#